data_AF-A0A3D1QXV6-F1
#
_entry.id   AF-A0A3D1QXV6-F1
#
_cell.length_a   1.000
_cell.length_b   1.000
_cell.length_c   1.000
_cell.angle_alpha   90.00
_cell.angle_beta   90.00
_cell.angle_gamma   90.00
#
_symmetry.space_group_name_H-M   'P 1'
#
loop_
_entity.id
_entity.type
_entity.pdbx_description
1 polymer ?
#
loop_
_entity_poly.entity_id
_entity_poly.type
_entity_poly.pdbx_seq_one_letter_code
_entity_poly.pdbx_strand_id
1 'polypeptide(L)' 'MPLDQYSQDDDGFSGDTKRRKDFDCPECNANNPYDEGFAPGDEVRCFYCGMEFKVELSAEGRWRFREI' A
#
# COMPACT_ATOMS: atom_id res chain seq x y z
N MET A 1 -28.32 5.49 24.61
CA MET A 1 -27.00 5.56 25.27
C MET A 1 -25.96 5.75 24.19
N PRO A 2 -25.28 6.91 24.10
CA PRO A 2 -24.22 7.15 23.13
C PRO A 2 -22.96 6.37 23.53
N LEU A 3 -22.52 5.45 22.66
CA LEU A 3 -21.29 4.68 22.86
C LEU A 3 -20.22 5.18 21.88
N ASP A 4 -19.20 5.75 22.49
CA ASP A 4 -17.79 5.58 22.16
C ASP A 4 -17.28 6.08 20.80
N GLN A 5 -16.88 7.34 20.85
CA GLN A 5 -15.75 7.89 20.12
C GLN A 5 -14.47 7.10 20.45
N TYR A 6 -14.18 6.04 19.68
CA TYR A 6 -12.85 5.43 19.67
C TYR A 6 -11.90 6.37 18.92
N SER A 7 -11.12 7.12 19.68
CA SER A 7 -9.85 7.70 19.24
C SER A 7 -8.96 6.57 18.73
N GLN A 8 -8.72 6.52 17.43
CA GLN A 8 -7.60 5.79 16.85
C GLN A 8 -6.71 6.85 16.20
N ASP A 9 -5.83 7.43 17.02
CA ASP A 9 -4.54 7.91 16.57
C ASP A 9 -3.88 6.73 15.84
N ASP A 10 -3.84 6.79 14.52
CA ASP A 10 -2.79 6.16 13.73
C ASP A 10 -2.54 7.06 12.52
N ASP A 11 -1.34 7.62 12.50
CA ASP A 11 -0.82 8.62 11.60
C ASP A 11 -1.07 8.35 10.10
N GLY A 12 -1.42 9.40 9.37
CA GLY A 12 -0.99 9.57 7.98
C GLY A 12 -2.07 9.45 6.89
N PHE A 13 -2.20 10.55 6.15
CA PHE A 13 -2.94 10.68 4.88
C PHE A 13 -4.47 10.75 4.94
N SER A 14 -4.95 11.90 5.43
CA SER A 14 -6.24 12.50 5.04
C SER A 14 -6.26 12.96 3.57
N GLY A 15 -6.06 12.03 2.65
CA GLY A 15 -6.27 12.23 1.23
C GLY A 15 -7.01 11.03 0.66
N ASP A 16 -7.86 11.26 -0.32
CA ASP A 16 -8.46 10.25 -1.22
C ASP A 16 -7.37 9.51 -2.04
N THR A 17 -6.30 9.06 -1.39
CA THR A 17 -5.17 8.35 -1.98
C THR A 17 -5.63 6.92 -2.18
N LYS A 18 -6.37 6.73 -3.28
CA LYS A 18 -6.88 5.47 -3.83
C LYS A 18 -6.00 4.27 -3.41
N ARG A 19 -6.40 3.59 -2.33
CA ARG A 19 -5.73 2.38 -1.85
C ARG A 19 -5.69 1.39 -3.00
N ARG A 20 -4.49 1.00 -3.42
CA ARG A 20 -4.36 0.05 -4.52
C ARG A 20 -4.44 -1.35 -3.93
N LYS A 21 -5.23 -2.20 -4.56
CA LYS A 21 -5.48 -3.58 -4.13
C LYS A 21 -4.74 -4.60 -4.98
N ASP A 22 -3.87 -4.13 -5.86
CA ASP A 22 -3.16 -4.92 -6.85
C ASP A 22 -1.78 -4.30 -7.07
N PHE A 23 -0.76 -5.14 -7.14
CA PHE A 23 0.56 -4.72 -7.54
C PHE A 23 1.19 -5.79 -8.41
N ASP A 24 1.78 -5.37 -9.53
CA ASP A 24 2.53 -6.24 -10.40
C ASP A 24 4.01 -6.23 -9.99
N CYS A 25 4.52 -7.39 -9.56
CA CYS A 25 5.90 -7.50 -9.11
C CYS A 25 6.85 -7.23 -10.30
N PRO A 26 7.76 -6.24 -10.25
CA PRO A 26 8.66 -5.91 -11.37
C PRO A 26 9.65 -7.01 -11.71
N GLU A 27 9.81 -7.98 -10.81
CA GLU A 27 10.86 -8.99 -10.90
C GLU A 27 10.35 -10.32 -11.45
N CYS A 28 9.21 -10.81 -10.94
CA CYS A 28 8.57 -12.00 -11.47
C CYS A 28 7.37 -11.72 -12.40
N ASN A 29 7.03 -10.44 -12.60
CA ASN A 29 5.87 -9.97 -13.38
C ASN A 29 4.56 -10.66 -12.94
N ALA A 30 4.49 -11.07 -11.68
CA ALA A 30 3.33 -11.72 -11.10
C ALA A 30 2.38 -10.66 -10.54
N ASN A 31 1.12 -10.75 -10.92
CA ASN A 31 0.06 -9.93 -10.37
C ASN A 31 -0.27 -10.38 -8.95
N ASN A 32 -0.06 -9.50 -7.99
CA ASN A 32 -0.17 -9.80 -6.57
C ASN A 32 -1.37 -9.04 -5.98
N PRO A 33 -2.51 -9.72 -5.74
CA PRO A 33 -3.69 -9.09 -5.17
C PRO A 33 -3.54 -8.88 -3.65
N TYR A 34 -3.84 -7.66 -3.20
CA TYR A 34 -3.83 -7.21 -1.81
C TYR A 34 -5.25 -6.86 -1.38
N ASP A 35 -5.88 -7.76 -0.62
CA ASP A 35 -7.29 -7.61 -0.22
C ASP A 35 -7.52 -6.37 0.66
N GLU A 36 -6.60 -6.15 1.60
CA GLU A 36 -6.61 -5.05 2.57
C GLU A 36 -6.34 -3.68 1.90
N GLY A 37 -5.67 -3.70 0.75
CA GLY A 37 -5.25 -2.52 -0.02
C GLY A 37 -4.13 -1.76 0.68
N PHE A 38 -3.07 -1.44 -0.06
CA PHE A 38 -1.91 -0.74 0.47
C PHE A 38 -1.92 0.75 0.10
N ALA A 39 -1.24 1.53 0.93
CA ALA A 39 -1.04 2.96 0.75
C ALA A 39 0.38 3.26 0.29
N PRO A 40 0.66 4.44 -0.28
CA PRO A 40 2.02 4.85 -0.49
C PRO A 40 2.74 5.14 0.83
N GLY A 41 3.97 4.65 0.95
CA GLY A 41 4.75 4.58 2.17
C GLY A 41 4.79 3.17 2.77
N ASP A 42 3.83 2.32 2.40
CA ASP A 42 3.68 0.95 2.89
C ASP A 42 4.65 -0.02 2.20
N GLU A 43 4.92 -1.15 2.85
CA GLU A 43 5.84 -2.19 2.38
C GLU A 43 5.02 -3.40 1.94
N VAL A 44 5.04 -3.70 0.64
CA VAL A 44 4.33 -4.82 0.04
C VAL A 44 5.31 -5.94 -0.30
N ARG A 45 4.98 -7.18 0.08
CA ARG A 45 5.73 -8.37 -0.29
C ARG A 45 5.09 -9.15 -1.44
N CYS A 46 5.87 -9.55 -2.43
CA CYS A 46 5.41 -10.48 -3.44
C CYS A 46 5.13 -11.85 -2.81
N PHE A 47 3.90 -12.37 -2.93
CA PHE A 47 3.57 -13.70 -2.40
C PHE A 47 4.04 -14.84 -3.32
N TYR A 48 4.51 -14.51 -4.53
CA TYR A 48 5.01 -15.48 -5.51
C TYR A 48 6.53 -15.67 -5.42
N CYS A 49 7.31 -14.58 -5.47
CA CYS A 49 8.77 -14.65 -5.39
C CYS A 49 9.33 -14.37 -3.99
N GLY A 50 8.52 -13.82 -3.08
CA GLY A 50 8.92 -13.50 -1.70
C GLY A 50 9.58 -12.13 -1.53
N MET A 51 9.74 -11.34 -2.59
CA MET A 51 10.49 -10.08 -2.55
C MET A 51 9.68 -8.93 -1.96
N GLU A 52 10.36 -8.02 -1.27
CA GLU A 52 9.74 -6.91 -0.55
C GLU A 52 9.94 -5.62 -1.33
N PHE A 53 8.87 -4.85 -1.49
CA PHE A 53 8.84 -3.62 -2.24
C PHE A 53 8.23 -2.52 -1.41
N LYS A 54 8.92 -1.38 -1.36
CA LYS A 54 8.37 -0.16 -0.79
C LYS A 54 7.52 0.55 -1.81
N VAL A 55 6.28 0.83 -1.45
CA VAL A 55 5.34 1.60 -2.25
C VAL A 55 5.66 3.08 -2.05
N GLU A 56 5.94 3.80 -3.13
CA GLU A 56 6.22 5.23 -3.09
C GLU A 56 5.28 5.95 -4.05
N LEU A 57 4.52 6.95 -3.56
CA LEU A 57 3.81 7.87 -4.46
C LEU A 57 4.74 9.02 -4.80
N SER A 58 5.05 9.20 -6.08
CA SER A 58 5.67 10.44 -6.54
C SER A 58 4.66 11.58 -6.41
N ALA A 59 5.15 12.81 -6.17
CA ALA A 59 4.33 14.02 -6.11
C ALA A 59 3.50 14.27 -7.40
N GLU A 60 3.90 13.63 -8.51
CA GLU A 60 3.20 13.62 -9.81
C GLU A 60 2.02 12.62 -9.86
N GLY A 61 1.71 11.93 -8.76
CA GLY A 61 0.65 10.90 -8.68
C GLY A 61 1.03 9.54 -9.29
N ARG A 62 2.32 9.32 -9.60
CA ARG A 62 2.81 8.04 -10.12
C ARG A 62 3.23 7.12 -8.97
N TRP A 63 2.72 5.90 -9.00
CA TRP A 63 3.13 4.84 -8.08
C TRP A 63 4.47 4.26 -8.53
N ARG A 64 5.44 4.29 -7.63
CA ARG A 64 6.74 3.64 -7.78
C ARG A 64 6.84 2.53 -6.75
N PHE A 65 7.50 1.46 -7.14
CA PHE A 65 7.74 0.32 -6.29
C PHE A 65 9.23 0.08 -6.30
N ARG A 66 9.85 0.15 -5.13
CA ARG A 66 11.30 0.03 -4.98
C ARG A 66 11.61 -1.19 -4.14
N GLU A 67 12.40 -2.10 -4.67
CA GLU A 67 12.91 -3.25 -3.91
C GLU A 67 13.75 -2.76 -2.71
N ILE A 68 13.57 -3.42 -1.57
CA ILE A 68 14.31 -3.16 -0.31
C ILE A 68 15.22 -4.32 0.07
#